data_AF-A0A1J5J557-F1
#
_entry.id   AF-A0A1J5J557-F1
#
_cell.length_a   1.000
_cell.length_b   1.000
_cell.length_c   1.000
_cell.angle_alpha   90.00
_cell.angle_beta   90.00
_cell.angle_gamma   90.00
#
_symmetry.space_group_name_H-M   'P 1'
#
loop_
_entity.id
_entity.type
_entity.pdbx_description
1 polymer ?
#
loop_
_entity_poly.entity_id
_entity_poly.type
_entity_poly.pdbx_seq_one_letter_code
_entity_poly.pdbx_strand_id
1 'polypeptide(L)'
;MKGYIVVIAVLLTLSLAINAQAESSRSNAEVSQAGSHNRLSVEQRDADFTTAAITQSGKNNQAKIEQTGHANTVDLQQSGSGNLAEIEQDGDRNTAGVEQSGSNNMVDLDQRGDQNLASVEQSGSSNSVDVEQLGNENVAQVGQKGRSNTVNVEQSGSGNLADIRQE
;
A
#
# COMPACT_ATOMS: atom_id res chain seq x y z
N MET A 1 0.98 7.83 -25.43
CA MET A 1 0.26 8.83 -24.60
C MET A 1 0.56 8.48 -23.18
N LYS A 2 1.02 9.44 -22.36
CA LYS A 2 1.26 9.19 -20.94
C LYS A 2 -0.08 8.95 -20.26
N GLY A 3 -0.30 7.73 -19.76
CA GLY A 3 -1.49 7.38 -18.99
C GLY A 3 -1.39 7.96 -17.58
N TYR A 4 -2.44 8.64 -17.13
CA TYR A 4 -2.56 9.16 -15.78
C TYR A 4 -3.89 8.69 -15.20
N ILE A 5 -3.84 8.04 -14.03
CA ILE A 5 -5.02 7.72 -13.24
C ILE A 5 -4.86 8.42 -11.89
N VAL A 6 -5.85 9.23 -11.52
CA VAL A 6 -5.97 9.81 -10.18
C VAL A 6 -7.33 9.38 -9.62
N VAL A 7 -7.31 8.62 -8.53
CA VAL A 7 -8.50 8.24 -7.77
C VAL A 7 -8.43 8.91 -6.42
N ILE A 8 -9.38 9.80 -6.15
CA ILE A 8 -9.56 10.39 -4.83
C ILE A 8 -10.91 9.93 -4.31
N ALA A 9 -10.92 9.22 -3.19
CA ALA A 9 -12.12 8.75 -2.52
C ALA A 9 -12.17 9.30 -1.10
N VAL A 10 -13.21 10.08 -0.81
CA VAL A 10 -13.52 10.61 0.52
C VAL A 10 -14.98 10.31 0.80
N LEU A 11 -15.27 9.51 1.83
CA LEU A 11 -16.65 9.09 2.13
C LEU A 11 -17.08 9.46 3.55
N LEU A 12 -18.31 9.97 3.65
CA LEU A 12 -18.93 10.34 4.91
C LEU A 12 -19.79 9.21 5.50
N THR A 13 -20.56 8.40 4.73
CA THR A 13 -21.47 7.38 5.35
C THR A 13 -22.03 6.22 4.47
N LEU A 14 -21.50 5.86 3.30
CA LEU A 14 -21.98 4.64 2.60
C LEU A 14 -20.92 4.02 1.70
N SER A 15 -20.94 2.69 1.58
CA SER A 15 -19.95 1.93 0.82
C SER A 15 -19.95 2.30 -0.65
N LEU A 16 -18.78 2.66 -1.18
CA LEU A 16 -18.58 2.92 -2.60
C LEU A 16 -17.49 1.99 -3.11
N ALA A 17 -17.81 1.28 -4.20
CA ALA A 17 -16.81 0.63 -5.02
C ALA A 17 -16.45 1.62 -6.14
N ILE A 18 -15.24 2.17 -6.13
CA ILE A 18 -14.74 2.99 -7.23
C ILE A 18 -13.83 2.11 -8.07
N ASN A 19 -14.22 1.90 -9.32
CA ASN A 19 -13.35 1.32 -10.33
C ASN A 19 -12.93 2.46 -11.26
N ALA A 20 -11.65 2.80 -11.28
CA ALA A 20 -11.08 3.77 -12.20
C ALA A 20 -10.12 3.07 -13.16
N GLN A 21 -10.46 3.11 -14.44
CA GLN A 21 -9.69 2.51 -15.52
C GLN A 21 -9.30 3.62 -16.51
N ALA A 22 -8.00 3.82 -16.76
CA ALA A 22 -7.58 4.58 -17.95
C ALA A 22 -7.56 3.64 -19.16
N GLU A 23 -8.39 3.92 -20.15
CA GLU A 23 -8.48 3.12 -21.39
C GLU A 23 -7.19 3.17 -22.25
N SER A 24 -6.26 4.08 -21.95
CA SER A 24 -5.00 4.23 -22.70
C SER A 24 -3.85 3.34 -22.20
N SER A 25 -3.91 2.75 -21.00
CA SER A 25 -2.74 2.10 -20.36
C SER A 25 -2.98 0.78 -19.61
N ARG A 26 -4.19 0.19 -19.65
CA ARG A 26 -4.56 -1.06 -18.94
C ARG A 26 -4.30 -1.06 -17.42
N SER A 27 -3.99 0.10 -16.83
CA SER A 27 -3.83 0.26 -15.38
C SER A 27 -5.18 0.37 -14.71
N ASN A 28 -5.35 -0.29 -13.56
CA ASN A 28 -6.61 -0.43 -12.84
C ASN A 28 -6.44 0.00 -11.38
N ALA A 29 -7.42 0.73 -10.87
CA ALA A 29 -7.54 1.02 -9.45
C ALA A 29 -8.93 0.58 -8.96
N GLU A 30 -8.95 -0.45 -8.14
CA GLU A 30 -10.14 -0.99 -7.50
C GLU A 30 -10.18 -0.60 -6.04
N VAL A 31 -11.20 0.16 -5.65
CA VAL A 31 -11.34 0.70 -4.31
C VAL A 31 -12.66 0.25 -3.73
N SER A 32 -12.62 -0.37 -2.56
CA SER A 32 -13.77 -0.70 -1.73
C SER A 32 -13.62 -0.04 -0.36
N GLN A 33 -14.49 0.93 -0.06
CA GLN A 33 -14.50 1.57 1.25
C GLN A 33 -15.81 1.24 1.97
N ALA A 34 -15.72 0.74 3.20
CA ALA A 34 -16.84 0.46 4.09
C ALA A 34 -16.65 1.18 5.44
N GLY A 35 -17.68 1.87 5.92
CA GLY A 35 -17.64 2.63 7.16
C GLY A 35 -17.62 4.15 6.93
N SER A 36 -17.02 4.93 7.83
CA SER A 36 -17.13 6.40 7.79
C SER A 36 -15.78 7.12 7.89
N HIS A 37 -15.65 8.22 7.15
CA HIS A 37 -14.46 9.09 7.12
C HIS A 37 -13.17 8.40 6.67
N ASN A 38 -13.26 7.32 5.90
CA ASN A 38 -12.08 6.75 5.26
C ASN A 38 -11.65 7.66 4.10
N ARG A 39 -10.33 7.85 3.96
CA ARG A 39 -9.73 8.64 2.90
C ARG A 39 -8.77 7.76 2.11
N LEU A 40 -8.85 7.86 0.79
CA LEU A 40 -7.93 7.22 -0.12
C LEU A 40 -7.50 8.18 -1.22
N SER A 41 -6.22 8.14 -1.56
CA SER A 41 -5.66 8.69 -2.78
C SER A 41 -4.87 7.59 -3.49
N VAL A 42 -5.16 7.36 -4.77
CA VAL A 42 -4.34 6.53 -5.66
C VAL A 42 -3.92 7.40 -6.83
N GLU A 43 -2.61 7.50 -7.05
CA GLU A 43 -2.03 8.17 -8.21
C GLU A 43 -1.16 7.18 -8.98
N GLN A 44 -1.45 6.99 -10.27
CA GLN A 44 -0.65 6.15 -11.16
C GLN A 44 -0.11 7.05 -12.29
N ARG A 45 1.21 7.24 -12.34
CA ARG A 45 1.90 8.14 -13.30
C ARG A 45 2.78 7.34 -14.25
N ASP A 46 2.70 7.65 -15.55
CA ASP A 46 3.44 6.91 -16.59
C ASP A 46 3.23 5.38 -16.48
N ALA A 47 2.05 5.01 -16.00
CA ALA A 47 1.78 3.69 -15.48
C ALA A 47 1.04 2.85 -16.52
N ASP A 48 1.71 1.82 -17.04
CA ASP A 48 1.07 0.78 -17.86
C ASP A 48 0.98 -0.53 -17.06
N PHE A 49 -0.18 -1.17 -17.09
CA PHE A 49 -0.47 -2.44 -16.37
C PHE A 49 -0.32 -2.37 -14.85
N THR A 50 -0.33 -1.19 -14.24
CA THR A 50 -0.27 -1.09 -12.77
C THR A 50 -1.63 -1.38 -12.16
N THR A 51 -1.64 -2.09 -11.03
CA THR A 51 -2.87 -2.43 -10.29
C THR A 51 -2.78 -1.92 -8.87
N ALA A 52 -3.85 -1.27 -8.41
CA ALA A 52 -4.02 -0.93 -7.00
C ALA A 52 -5.39 -1.45 -6.53
N ALA A 53 -5.38 -2.40 -5.59
CA ALA A 53 -6.58 -2.92 -4.95
C ALA A 53 -6.59 -2.46 -3.48
N ILE A 54 -7.64 -1.73 -3.08
CA ILE A 54 -7.71 -1.14 -1.74
C ILE A 54 -9.04 -1.47 -1.11
N THR A 55 -9.00 -2.09 0.07
CA THR A 55 -10.17 -2.31 0.92
C THR A 55 -10.00 -1.62 2.28
N GLN A 56 -10.81 -0.62 2.58
CA GLN A 56 -10.83 0.04 3.89
C GLN A 56 -12.15 -0.22 4.60
N SER A 57 -12.11 -0.88 5.75
CA SER A 57 -13.26 -1.14 6.62
C SER A 57 -13.10 -0.46 7.98
N GLY A 58 -14.15 0.26 8.43
CA GLY A 58 -14.18 0.91 9.73
C GLY A 58 -14.16 2.44 9.67
N LYS A 59 -13.37 3.12 10.51
CA LYS A 59 -13.46 4.58 10.67
C LYS A 59 -12.12 5.29 10.56
N ASN A 60 -12.08 6.41 9.85
CA ASN A 60 -10.89 7.28 9.76
C ASN A 60 -9.62 6.57 9.24
N ASN A 61 -9.76 5.50 8.47
CA ASN A 61 -8.60 4.87 7.85
C ASN A 61 -8.13 5.73 6.66
N GLN A 62 -6.82 5.87 6.51
CA GLN A 62 -6.19 6.69 5.49
C GLN A 62 -5.22 5.85 4.68
N ALA A 63 -5.30 5.99 3.37
CA ALA A 63 -4.45 5.31 2.43
C ALA A 63 -3.98 6.27 1.35
N LYS A 64 -2.69 6.23 1.02
CA LYS A 64 -2.09 6.97 -0.07
C LYS A 64 -1.20 6.02 -0.87
N ILE A 65 -1.47 5.89 -2.15
CA ILE A 65 -0.74 5.00 -3.06
C ILE A 65 -0.27 5.81 -4.25
N GLU A 66 1.03 5.77 -4.50
CA GLU A 66 1.66 6.35 -5.68
C GLU A 66 2.41 5.25 -6.44
N GLN A 67 2.04 5.00 -7.69
CA GLN A 67 2.70 4.02 -8.56
C GLN A 67 3.23 4.70 -9.82
N THR A 68 4.53 4.61 -10.04
CA THR A 68 5.22 5.09 -11.23
C THR A 68 5.94 3.93 -11.91
N GLY A 69 5.79 3.78 -13.23
CA GLY A 69 6.41 2.70 -14.02
C GLY A 69 5.44 1.57 -14.41
N HIS A 70 5.96 0.40 -14.76
CA HIS A 70 5.18 -0.65 -15.42
C HIS A 70 4.89 -1.86 -14.52
N ALA A 71 3.64 -2.37 -14.59
CA ALA A 71 3.23 -3.62 -13.94
C ALA A 71 3.42 -3.68 -12.40
N ASN A 72 3.44 -2.53 -11.73
CA ASN A 72 3.47 -2.42 -10.28
C ASN A 72 2.11 -2.82 -9.68
N THR A 73 2.14 -3.51 -8.54
CA THR A 73 0.94 -4.03 -7.86
C THR A 73 0.94 -3.61 -6.40
N VAL A 74 -0.18 -3.02 -5.96
CA VAL A 74 -0.49 -2.77 -4.55
C VAL A 74 -1.78 -3.48 -4.17
N ASP A 75 -1.74 -4.24 -3.09
CA ASP A 75 -2.93 -4.74 -2.38
C ASP A 75 -2.90 -4.22 -0.94
N LEU A 76 -3.87 -3.37 -0.59
CA LEU A 76 -3.96 -2.74 0.72
C LEU A 76 -5.30 -3.05 1.39
N GLN A 77 -5.24 -3.63 2.58
CA GLN A 77 -6.39 -3.93 3.42
C GLN A 77 -6.26 -3.27 4.79
N GLN A 78 -7.18 -2.36 5.12
CA GLN A 78 -7.23 -1.71 6.43
C GLN A 78 -8.55 -2.04 7.11
N SER A 79 -8.49 -2.61 8.31
CA SER A 79 -9.65 -2.88 9.15
C SER A 79 -9.50 -2.26 10.54
N GLY A 80 -10.53 -1.54 10.98
CA GLY A 80 -10.60 -0.93 12.31
C GLY A 80 -10.63 0.59 12.25
N SER A 81 -9.78 1.28 13.02
CA SER A 81 -9.89 2.73 13.13
C SER A 81 -8.57 3.49 13.15
N GLY A 82 -8.45 4.51 12.31
CA GLY A 82 -7.30 5.41 12.32
C GLY A 82 -6.02 4.79 11.74
N ASN A 83 -6.13 3.68 11.00
CA ASN A 83 -4.96 3.07 10.36
C ASN A 83 -4.50 3.95 9.19
N LEU A 84 -3.19 4.08 9.02
CA LEU A 84 -2.55 4.85 7.96
C LEU A 84 -1.62 3.94 7.16
N ALA A 85 -1.74 4.00 5.84
CA ALA A 85 -0.82 3.33 4.92
C ALA A 85 -0.40 4.31 3.83
N GLU A 86 0.90 4.49 3.66
CA GLU A 86 1.51 5.19 2.54
C GLU A 86 2.37 4.19 1.78
N ILE A 87 2.16 4.08 0.46
CA ILE A 87 2.83 3.12 -0.40
C ILE A 87 3.29 3.85 -1.67
N GLU A 88 4.59 3.87 -1.90
CA GLU A 88 5.24 4.41 -3.09
C GLU A 88 5.96 3.28 -3.83
N GLN A 89 5.66 3.13 -5.12
CA GLN A 89 6.37 2.20 -6.01
C GLN A 89 6.90 2.96 -7.22
N ASP A 90 8.23 3.02 -7.36
CA ASP A 90 8.92 3.60 -8.50
C ASP A 90 9.81 2.55 -9.19
N GLY A 91 9.46 2.19 -10.42
CA GLY A 91 10.16 1.16 -11.21
C GLY A 91 9.20 0.14 -11.79
N ASP A 92 9.69 -1.05 -12.13
CA ASP A 92 8.90 -2.07 -12.82
C ASP A 92 8.67 -3.34 -11.98
N ARG A 93 7.44 -3.85 -12.03
CA ARG A 93 7.02 -5.13 -11.39
C ARG A 93 7.23 -5.18 -9.87
N ASN A 94 7.18 -4.05 -9.18
CA ASN A 94 7.18 -4.01 -7.73
C ASN A 94 5.83 -4.49 -7.18
N THR A 95 5.85 -5.21 -6.07
CA THR A 95 4.67 -5.73 -5.39
C THR A 95 4.68 -5.34 -3.91
N ALA A 96 3.62 -4.69 -3.46
CA ALA A 96 3.40 -4.33 -2.07
C ALA A 96 2.06 -4.90 -1.59
N GLY A 97 2.09 -5.73 -0.55
CA GLY A 97 0.92 -6.24 0.15
C GLY A 97 0.89 -5.73 1.58
N VAL A 98 -0.15 -5.00 1.96
CA VAL A 98 -0.27 -4.41 3.30
C VAL A 98 -1.61 -4.77 3.93
N GLU A 99 -1.57 -5.40 5.11
CA GLU A 99 -2.73 -5.68 5.93
C GLU A 99 -2.59 -5.01 7.30
N GLN A 100 -3.52 -4.12 7.64
CA GLN A 100 -3.57 -3.45 8.95
C GLN A 100 -4.90 -3.74 9.64
N SER A 101 -4.86 -4.42 10.79
CA SER A 101 -6.02 -4.69 11.64
C SER A 101 -5.87 -4.05 13.02
N GLY A 102 -6.92 -3.37 13.49
CA GLY A 102 -6.96 -2.73 14.81
C GLY A 102 -6.98 -1.20 14.74
N SER A 103 -6.14 -0.52 15.53
CA SER A 103 -6.24 0.94 15.63
C SER A 103 -4.92 1.70 15.63
N ASN A 104 -4.88 2.82 14.90
CA ASN A 104 -3.72 3.71 14.80
C ASN A 104 -2.44 3.00 14.35
N ASN A 105 -2.55 1.97 13.52
CA ASN A 105 -1.38 1.33 12.93
C ASN A 105 -0.90 2.15 11.72
N MET A 106 0.41 2.19 11.50
CA MET A 106 1.07 2.95 10.44
C MET A 106 1.98 2.04 9.64
N VAL A 107 1.81 2.04 8.32
CA VAL A 107 2.75 1.47 7.36
C VAL A 107 3.22 2.58 6.42
N ASP A 108 4.53 2.71 6.30
CA ASP A 108 5.20 3.46 5.24
C ASP A 108 6.03 2.45 4.43
N LEU A 109 5.90 2.47 3.10
CA LEU A 109 6.51 1.49 2.21
C LEU A 109 6.96 2.18 0.93
N ASP A 110 8.27 2.26 0.74
CA ASP A 110 8.93 2.82 -0.44
C ASP A 110 9.72 1.73 -1.18
N GLN A 111 9.31 1.43 -2.41
CA GLN A 111 9.98 0.48 -3.30
C GLN A 111 10.54 1.22 -4.52
N ARG A 112 11.87 1.29 -4.63
CA ARG A 112 12.55 1.90 -5.77
C ARG A 112 13.46 0.90 -6.48
N GLY A 113 13.22 0.69 -7.76
CA GLY A 113 13.90 -0.30 -8.60
C GLY A 113 12.92 -1.37 -9.08
N ASP A 114 13.42 -2.55 -9.46
CA ASP A 114 12.60 -3.54 -10.16
C ASP A 114 12.39 -4.83 -9.35
N GLN A 115 11.20 -5.41 -9.46
CA GLN A 115 10.86 -6.72 -8.86
C GLN A 115 11.02 -6.78 -7.33
N ASN A 116 10.89 -5.66 -6.63
CA ASN A 116 10.86 -5.67 -5.18
C ASN A 116 9.52 -6.20 -4.66
N LEU A 117 9.57 -6.96 -3.57
CA LEU A 117 8.41 -7.54 -2.91
C LEU A 117 8.42 -7.12 -1.43
N ALA A 118 7.35 -6.49 -0.99
CA ALA A 118 7.14 -6.15 0.41
C ALA A 118 5.77 -6.65 0.87
N SER A 119 5.75 -7.35 2.00
CA SER A 119 4.54 -7.85 2.65
C SER A 119 4.55 -7.42 4.11
N VAL A 120 3.57 -6.61 4.50
CA VAL A 120 3.45 -6.06 5.85
C VAL A 120 2.11 -6.45 6.44
N GLU A 121 2.14 -7.14 7.58
CA GLU A 121 0.97 -7.46 8.39
C GLU A 121 1.10 -6.79 9.76
N GLN A 122 0.17 -5.90 10.09
CA GLN A 122 0.08 -5.27 11.40
C GLN A 122 -1.25 -5.60 12.07
N SER A 123 -1.20 -6.12 13.29
CA SER A 123 -2.37 -6.35 14.13
C SER A 123 -2.20 -5.75 15.52
N GLY A 124 -3.25 -5.09 16.03
CA GLY A 124 -3.24 -4.48 17.36
C GLY A 124 -3.32 -2.96 17.30
N SER A 125 -2.55 -2.24 18.12
CA SER A 125 -2.70 -0.79 18.21
C SER A 125 -1.40 0.00 18.29
N SER A 126 -1.29 1.09 17.53
CA SER A 126 -0.13 1.99 17.53
C SER A 126 1.17 1.31 17.07
N ASN A 127 1.06 0.34 16.18
CA ASN A 127 2.21 -0.30 15.55
C ASN A 127 2.67 0.53 14.35
N SER A 128 3.98 0.55 14.09
CA SER A 128 4.60 1.31 13.01
C SER A 128 5.59 0.40 12.28
N VAL A 129 5.42 0.31 10.96
CA VAL A 129 6.33 -0.37 10.05
C VAL A 129 6.79 0.64 9.00
N ASP A 130 8.09 0.72 8.81
CA ASP A 130 8.75 1.47 7.75
C ASP A 130 9.57 0.47 6.92
N VAL A 131 9.31 0.38 5.61
CA VAL A 131 10.00 -0.50 4.68
C VAL A 131 10.54 0.32 3.51
N GLU A 132 11.85 0.39 3.38
CA GLU A 132 12.56 0.98 2.24
C GLU A 132 13.31 -0.12 1.48
N GLN A 133 12.95 -0.35 0.22
CA GLN A 133 13.64 -1.27 -0.68
C GLN A 133 14.23 -0.51 -1.86
N LEU A 134 15.56 -0.34 -1.86
CA LEU A 134 16.33 0.30 -2.91
C LEU A 134 17.11 -0.74 -3.72
N GLY A 135 16.83 -0.84 -5.02
CA GLY A 135 17.47 -1.78 -5.92
C GLY A 135 16.50 -2.84 -6.41
N ASN A 136 16.96 -4.06 -6.70
CA ASN A 136 16.17 -5.04 -7.44
C ASN A 136 15.97 -6.35 -6.69
N GLU A 137 14.85 -7.02 -6.89
CA GLU A 137 14.59 -8.37 -6.33
C GLU A 137 14.72 -8.43 -4.79
N ASN A 138 14.50 -7.30 -4.09
CA ASN A 138 14.52 -7.29 -2.63
C ASN A 138 13.19 -7.82 -2.10
N VAL A 139 13.25 -8.59 -1.01
CA VAL A 139 12.09 -9.18 -0.35
C VAL A 139 12.06 -8.78 1.12
N ALA A 140 10.99 -8.11 1.53
CA ALA A 140 10.72 -7.72 2.91
C ALA A 140 9.41 -8.36 3.37
N GLN A 141 9.45 -9.13 4.45
CA GLN A 141 8.26 -9.64 5.14
C GLN A 141 8.28 -9.11 6.58
N VAL A 142 7.23 -8.39 6.96
CA VAL A 142 7.10 -7.80 8.29
C VAL A 142 5.78 -8.21 8.90
N GLY A 143 5.83 -8.87 10.05
CA GLY A 143 4.68 -9.15 10.90
C GLY A 143 4.82 -8.46 12.24
N GLN A 144 3.88 -7.59 12.59
CA GLN A 144 3.79 -6.96 13.92
C GLN A 144 2.44 -7.26 14.56
N LYS A 145 2.49 -7.79 15.78
CA LYS A 145 1.31 -7.99 16.62
C LYS A 145 1.52 -7.33 17.98
N GLY A 146 0.48 -6.69 18.51
CA GLY A 146 0.53 -6.12 19.86
C GLY A 146 0.37 -4.60 19.88
N ARG A 147 1.11 -3.92 20.76
CA ARG A 147 0.99 -2.47 20.97
C ARG A 147 2.33 -1.77 20.90
N SER A 148 2.37 -0.63 20.21
CA SER A 148 3.54 0.26 20.19
C SER A 148 4.81 -0.41 19.67
N ASN A 149 4.67 -1.33 18.73
CA ASN A 149 5.80 -1.94 18.04
C ASN A 149 6.31 -1.02 16.92
N THR A 150 7.63 -0.99 16.72
CA THR A 150 8.28 -0.25 15.64
C THR A 150 9.25 -1.18 14.94
N VAL A 151 9.11 -1.32 13.61
CA VAL A 151 10.00 -2.11 12.75
C VAL A 151 10.40 -1.24 11.59
N ASN A 152 11.71 -1.15 11.37
CA ASN A 152 12.29 -0.48 10.21
C ASN A 152 13.04 -1.53 9.40
N VAL A 153 12.77 -1.60 8.11
CA VAL A 153 13.43 -2.50 7.16
C VAL A 153 14.05 -1.64 6.07
N GLU A 154 15.37 -1.67 5.97
CA GLU A 154 16.10 -1.02 4.89
C GLU A 154 16.85 -2.09 4.10
N GLN A 155 16.57 -2.21 2.81
CA GLN A 155 17.25 -3.14 1.91
C GLN A 155 17.83 -2.35 0.74
N SER A 156 19.15 -2.37 0.58
CA SER A 156 19.84 -1.75 -0.55
C SER A 156 20.60 -2.80 -1.36
N GLY A 157 20.49 -2.76 -2.68
CA GLY A 157 21.17 -3.67 -3.61
C GLY A 157 20.22 -4.68 -4.24
N SER A 158 20.71 -5.90 -4.49
CA SER A 158 19.93 -6.92 -5.19
C SER A 158 19.78 -8.21 -4.40
N GLY A 159 18.57 -8.78 -4.41
CA GLY A 159 18.29 -10.09 -3.83
C GLY A 159 18.34 -10.15 -2.30
N ASN A 160 18.13 -9.01 -1.61
CA ASN A 160 18.12 -9.02 -0.15
C ASN A 160 16.83 -9.66 0.36
N LEU A 161 16.92 -10.40 1.47
CA LEU A 161 15.77 -10.96 2.18
C LEU A 161 15.76 -10.47 3.62
N ALA A 162 14.63 -9.89 4.04
CA ALA A 162 14.37 -9.46 5.41
C ALA A 162 13.04 -10.10 5.86
N ASP A 163 13.07 -10.84 6.97
CA ASP A 163 11.89 -11.40 7.62
C ASP A 163 11.91 -10.94 9.08
N ILE A 164 10.99 -10.06 9.44
CA ILE A 164 10.84 -9.49 10.78
C ILE A 164 9.50 -9.95 11.34
N ARG A 165 9.52 -10.64 12.48
CA ARG A 165 8.32 -10.95 13.26
C ARG A 165 8.46 -10.39 14.66
N GLN A 166 7.47 -9.62 15.09
CA GLN A 166 7.39 -9.05 16.43
C GLN A 166 6.00 -9.35 17.01
N GLU A 167 5.98 -10.00 18.18
CA GLU A 167 4.76 -10.43 18.90
C GLU A 167 4.55 -9.71 20.23
#